data_AF-L7CGI8-F1
#
_entry.id   AF-L7CGI8-F1
#
_cell.length_a   1.000
_cell.length_b   1.000
_cell.length_c   1.000
_cell.angle_alpha   90.00
_cell.angle_beta   90.00
_cell.angle_gamma   90.00
#
_symmetry.space_group_name_H-M   'P 1'
#
loop_
_entity.id
_entity.type
_entity.pdbx_description
1 polymer ?
#
loop_
_entity_poly.entity_id
_entity_poly.type
_entity_poly.pdbx_seq_one_letter_code
_entity_poly.pdbx_strand_id
1 'polypeptide(L)'
;MRAKNSCNLLYVMWRIEPVEQIVVTVKSNPGHSSHSDCGARGYTTIAKISLEEVGITARTHSAHRMRARVEEENGNFQCIVDVDDKTVWSGSLETRVVAPINGPVGFRSDNGSFIFKLFVDDESR
;
A
#
# COMPACT_ATOMS: atom_id res chain seq x y z
N MET A 1 -3.57 17.84 -4.01
CA MET A 1 -2.50 17.29 -3.15
C MET A 1 -1.29 16.95 -4.01
N ARG A 2 -0.05 17.04 -3.49
CA ARG A 2 1.20 16.71 -4.21
C ARG A 2 2.11 15.88 -3.31
N ALA A 3 2.59 14.73 -3.79
CA ALA A 3 3.51 13.86 -3.05
C ALA A 3 4.97 14.28 -3.31
N LYS A 4 5.82 14.18 -2.27
CA LYS A 4 7.27 14.49 -2.38
C LYS A 4 8.01 13.49 -3.28
N ASN A 5 7.68 12.21 -3.19
CA ASN A 5 8.18 11.17 -4.07
C ASN A 5 6.99 10.37 -4.61
N SER A 6 6.69 10.53 -5.89
CA SER A 6 5.60 9.83 -6.58
C SER A 6 6.10 8.68 -7.46
N CYS A 7 7.40 8.44 -7.43
CA CYS A 7 8.11 7.50 -8.30
C CYS A 7 8.60 6.26 -7.57
N ASN A 8 8.80 6.34 -6.26
CA ASN A 8 9.29 5.27 -5.40
C ASN A 8 8.34 5.12 -4.21
N LEU A 9 7.45 4.13 -4.26
CA LEU A 9 6.34 3.97 -3.32
C LEU A 9 6.02 2.49 -3.14
N LEU A 10 5.75 2.08 -1.91
CA LEU A 10 5.02 0.84 -1.62
C LEU A 10 3.54 1.18 -1.48
N TYR A 11 2.70 0.52 -2.25
CA TYR A 11 1.26 0.63 -2.19
C TYR A 11 0.66 -0.63 -1.58
N VAL A 12 -0.20 -0.44 -0.58
CA VAL A 12 -1.18 -1.44 -0.14
C VAL A 12 -2.55 -0.82 -0.42
N MET A 13 -3.20 -1.27 -1.49
CA MET A 13 -4.43 -0.65 -2.01
C MET A 13 -5.60 -1.60 -1.84
N TRP A 14 -6.71 -1.09 -1.30
CA TRP A 14 -8.01 -1.72 -1.49
C TRP A 14 -8.59 -1.26 -2.82
N ARG A 15 -8.58 -2.14 -3.82
CA ARG A 15 -9.27 -1.90 -5.09
C ARG A 15 -10.70 -2.42 -4.99
N ILE A 16 -11.69 -1.58 -5.24
CA ILE A 16 -13.12 -1.95 -5.15
C ILE A 16 -13.62 -2.51 -6.50
N GLU A 17 -13.30 -1.84 -7.61
CA GLU A 17 -13.69 -2.22 -8.97
C GLU A 17 -12.45 -2.44 -9.86
N PRO A 18 -12.52 -3.31 -10.89
CA PRO A 18 -13.64 -4.21 -11.24
C PRO A 18 -13.68 -5.49 -10.39
N VAL A 19 -12.62 -5.77 -9.63
CA VAL A 19 -12.51 -6.95 -8.77
C VAL A 19 -12.01 -6.49 -7.42
N GLU A 20 -12.82 -6.74 -6.40
CA GLU A 20 -12.56 -6.29 -5.03
C GLU A 20 -11.43 -7.10 -4.39
N GLN A 21 -10.32 -6.42 -4.08
CA GLN A 21 -9.13 -7.08 -3.55
C GLN A 21 -8.16 -6.09 -2.91
N ILE A 22 -7.31 -6.61 -2.02
CA ILE A 22 -6.07 -5.92 -1.66
C ILE A 22 -5.03 -6.16 -2.75
N VAL A 23 -4.39 -5.09 -3.21
CA VAL A 23 -3.28 -5.14 -4.15
C VAL A 23 -2.05 -4.54 -3.48
N VAL A 24 -1.00 -5.34 -3.35
CA VAL A 24 0.31 -4.89 -2.90
C VAL A 24 1.19 -4.68 -4.11
N THR A 25 1.64 -3.46 -4.32
CA THR A 25 2.42 -3.08 -5.50
C THR A 25 3.55 -2.17 -5.08
N VAL A 26 4.73 -2.40 -5.62
CA VAL A 26 5.84 -1.45 -5.49
C VAL A 26 5.98 -0.67 -6.79
N LYS A 27 6.16 0.64 -6.68
CA LYS A 27 6.62 1.49 -7.77
C LYS A 27 8.07 1.84 -7.46
N SER A 28 8.99 1.54 -8.37
CA SER A 28 10.41 1.89 -8.22
C SER A 28 10.95 2.50 -9.50
N ASN A 29 11.50 3.71 -9.37
CA ASN A 29 12.21 4.44 -10.41
C ASN A 29 13.39 5.16 -9.72
N PRO A 30 14.51 4.46 -9.50
CA PRO A 30 15.68 5.01 -8.80
C PRO A 30 16.15 6.32 -9.44
N GLY A 31 16.54 7.29 -8.62
CA GLY A 31 16.98 8.61 -9.07
C GLY A 31 15.87 9.58 -9.50
N HIS A 32 14.61 9.12 -9.58
CA HIS A 32 13.47 9.96 -9.93
C HIS A 32 12.54 10.18 -8.74
N SER A 33 11.86 11.32 -8.67
CA SER A 33 10.93 11.62 -7.57
C SER A 33 9.62 12.26 -8.03
N SER A 34 9.61 12.92 -9.20
CA SER A 34 8.43 13.62 -9.70
C SER A 34 7.70 12.81 -10.77
N HIS A 35 6.37 12.96 -10.83
CA HIS A 35 5.55 12.24 -11.81
C HIS A 35 5.96 12.54 -13.25
N SER A 36 6.44 13.76 -13.55
CA SER A 36 6.98 14.13 -14.86
C SER A 36 8.18 13.28 -15.27
N ASP A 37 8.95 12.75 -14.31
CA ASP A 37 10.12 11.94 -14.60
C ASP A 37 9.75 10.47 -14.89
N CYS A 38 8.90 9.88 -14.04
CA CYS A 38 8.64 8.44 -14.08
C CYS A 38 7.31 8.06 -14.76
N GLY A 39 6.33 8.97 -14.79
CA GLY A 39 4.98 8.70 -15.28
C GLY A 39 4.36 7.49 -14.58
N ALA A 40 3.83 6.56 -15.39
CA ALA A 40 3.24 5.30 -14.93
C ALA A 40 4.21 4.10 -14.96
N ARG A 41 5.53 4.33 -15.07
CA ARG A 41 6.52 3.25 -15.15
C ARG A 41 6.95 2.74 -13.77
N GLY A 42 7.55 1.54 -13.76
CA GLY A 42 8.22 0.97 -12.59
C GLY A 42 7.29 0.27 -11.60
N TYR A 43 6.04 -0.02 -11.96
CA TYR A 43 5.15 -0.79 -11.10
C TYR A 43 5.39 -2.29 -11.23
N THR A 44 5.54 -2.96 -10.09
CA THR A 44 5.57 -4.41 -9.95
C THR A 44 4.52 -4.83 -8.93
N THR A 45 3.57 -5.67 -9.33
CA THR A 45 2.60 -6.26 -8.40
C THR A 45 3.29 -7.36 -7.61
N ILE A 46 3.21 -7.28 -6.28
CA ILE A 46 3.73 -8.26 -5.34
C ILE A 46 2.64 -9.27 -5.00
N ALA A 47 1.42 -8.78 -4.70
CA ALA A 47 0.31 -9.64 -4.33
C ALA A 47 -1.04 -9.05 -4.74
N LYS A 48 -1.99 -9.95 -4.97
CA LYS A 48 -3.42 -9.67 -5.21
C LYS A 48 -4.21 -10.64 -4.34
N ILE A 49 -5.01 -10.11 -3.43
CA ILE A 49 -5.71 -10.89 -2.40
C ILE A 49 -7.20 -10.62 -2.49
N SER A 50 -7.96 -11.62 -2.94
CA SER A 50 -9.42 -11.54 -2.98
C SER A 50 -9.97 -11.32 -1.57
N LEU A 51 -10.81 -10.31 -1.39
CA LEU A 51 -11.51 -10.10 -0.12
C LEU A 51 -12.83 -10.87 -0.03
N GLU A 52 -13.32 -11.39 -1.16
CA GLU A 52 -14.52 -12.22 -1.22
C GLU A 52 -14.37 -13.49 -0.38
N GLU A 53 -13.20 -14.15 -0.46
CA GLU A 53 -12.90 -15.39 0.25
C GLU A 53 -12.91 -15.23 1.79
N VAL A 54 -12.67 -14.01 2.28
CA VAL A 54 -12.66 -13.69 3.72
C VAL A 54 -13.94 -12.97 4.18
N GLY A 55 -14.90 -12.77 3.27
CA GLY A 55 -16.21 -12.19 3.53
C GLY A 55 -16.17 -10.69 3.87
N ILE A 56 -15.19 -9.95 3.36
CA ILE A 56 -15.04 -8.51 3.60
C ILE A 56 -15.33 -7.75 2.31
N THR A 57 -16.13 -6.69 2.39
CA THR A 57 -16.43 -5.84 1.22
C THR A 57 -16.70 -4.39 1.63
N ALA A 58 -16.13 -3.45 0.88
CA ALA A 58 -16.38 -2.02 1.02
C ALA A 58 -17.70 -1.58 0.37
N ARG A 59 -18.36 -2.46 -0.40
CA ARG A 59 -19.59 -2.16 -1.16
C ARG A 59 -20.81 -1.92 -0.26
N THR A 60 -20.75 -2.34 0.99
CA THR A 60 -21.76 -2.06 2.02
C THR A 60 -21.68 -0.64 2.55
N HIS A 61 -20.61 0.10 2.21
CA HIS A 61 -20.30 1.44 2.72
C HIS A 61 -20.12 1.49 4.25
N SER A 62 -19.89 0.35 4.89
CA SER A 62 -19.49 0.30 6.30
C SER A 62 -18.09 0.85 6.50
N ALA A 63 -17.80 1.35 7.70
CA ALA A 63 -16.44 1.70 8.08
C ALA A 63 -15.61 0.41 8.25
N HIS A 64 -14.44 0.37 7.63
CA HIS A 64 -13.47 -0.72 7.76
C HIS A 64 -12.17 -0.21 8.36
N ARG A 65 -11.48 -1.09 9.08
CA ARG A 65 -10.12 -0.81 9.54
C ARG A 65 -9.14 -1.62 8.70
N MET A 66 -8.40 -0.91 7.86
CA MET A 66 -7.26 -1.47 7.14
C MET A 66 -5.97 -1.02 7.82
N ARG A 67 -5.07 -1.97 8.08
CA ARG A 67 -3.75 -1.72 8.66
C ARG A 67 -2.70 -2.37 7.78
N ALA A 68 -1.63 -1.63 7.49
CA ALA A 68 -0.46 -2.14 6.80
C ALA A 68 0.77 -1.85 7.67
N ARG A 69 1.62 -2.85 7.86
CA ARG A 69 2.89 -2.73 8.57
C ARG A 69 4.00 -3.29 7.70
N VAL A 70 5.15 -2.63 7.73
CA VAL A 70 6.39 -3.16 7.16
C VAL A 70 7.35 -3.32 8.33
N GLU A 71 7.79 -4.53 8.54
CA GLU A 71 8.73 -4.90 9.60
C GLU A 71 10.07 -5.25 8.95
N GLU A 72 11.15 -4.71 9.48
CA GLU A 72 12.52 -5.02 9.06
C GLU A 72 13.17 -5.95 10.10
N GLU A 73 13.67 -7.10 9.63
CA GLU A 73 14.47 -8.01 10.45
C GLU A 73 15.70 -8.47 9.66
N ASN A 74 16.89 -8.15 10.17
CA ASN A 74 18.18 -8.50 9.56
C ASN A 74 18.27 -8.09 8.06
N GLY A 75 17.75 -6.92 7.71
CA GLY A 75 17.73 -6.40 6.34
C GLY A 75 16.70 -7.06 5.42
N ASN A 76 15.84 -7.93 5.93
CA ASN A 76 14.68 -8.46 5.22
C ASN A 76 13.44 -7.67 5.61
N PHE A 77 12.59 -7.39 4.63
CA PHE A 77 11.36 -6.63 4.85
C PHE A 77 10.17 -7.57 4.72
N GLN A 78 9.31 -7.60 5.73
CA GLN A 78 8.04 -8.30 5.72
C GLN A 78 6.91 -7.28 5.72
N CYS A 79 5.90 -7.48 4.87
CA CYS A 79 4.69 -6.67 4.89
C CYS A 79 3.51 -7.49 5.35
N ILE A 80 2.74 -6.93 6.28
CA ILE A 80 1.55 -7.54 6.87
C ILE A 80 0.38 -6.61 6.65
N VAL A 81 -0.73 -7.16 6.17
CA VAL A 81 -1.96 -6.42 5.89
C VAL A 81 -3.12 -7.06 6.63
N ASP A 82 -3.74 -6.25 7.49
CA ASP A 82 -4.94 -6.62 8.22
C ASP A 82 -6.14 -5.81 7.70
N VAL A 83 -7.30 -6.46 7.59
CA VAL A 83 -8.60 -5.81 7.37
C VAL A 83 -9.58 -6.33 8.39
N ASP A 84 -10.20 -5.41 9.14
CA ASP A 84 -11.14 -5.72 10.24
C ASP A 84 -10.57 -6.76 11.21
N ASP A 85 -9.33 -6.52 11.64
CA ASP A 85 -8.54 -7.34 12.58
C ASP A 85 -8.25 -8.78 12.09
N LYS A 86 -8.49 -9.07 10.81
CA LYS A 86 -8.05 -10.30 10.14
C LYS A 86 -6.83 -10.02 9.28
N THR A 87 -5.75 -10.78 9.46
CA THR A 87 -4.62 -10.76 8.53
C THR A 87 -5.04 -11.38 7.20
N VAL A 88 -5.20 -10.54 6.18
CA VAL A 88 -5.58 -10.98 4.83
C VAL A 88 -4.35 -11.32 3.99
N TRP A 89 -3.19 -10.76 4.34
CA TRP A 89 -1.94 -11.07 3.65
C TRP A 89 -0.73 -10.82 4.53
N SER A 90 0.29 -11.67 4.34
CA SER A 90 1.62 -11.48 4.86
C SER A 90 2.61 -12.01 3.82
N GLY A 91 3.62 -11.21 3.46
CA GLY A 91 4.63 -11.64 2.49
C GLY A 91 5.92 -10.84 2.57
N SER A 92 6.99 -11.47 2.10
CA SER A 92 8.30 -10.84 2.01
C SER A 92 8.34 -9.82 0.88
N LEU A 93 9.11 -8.76 1.09
CA LEU A 93 9.34 -7.70 0.14
C LEU A 93 10.79 -7.78 -0.36
N GLU A 94 11.00 -7.52 -1.65
CA GLU A 94 12.35 -7.53 -2.20
C GLU A 94 13.16 -6.36 -1.64
N THR A 95 14.14 -6.65 -0.77
CA THR A 95 14.95 -5.67 -0.03
C THR A 95 15.52 -4.58 -0.93
N ARG A 96 16.09 -4.95 -2.09
CA ARG A 96 16.70 -3.99 -3.02
C ARG A 96 15.72 -2.92 -3.52
N VAL A 97 14.43 -3.23 -3.52
CA VAL A 97 13.36 -2.36 -4.04
C VAL A 97 12.76 -1.52 -2.92
N VAL A 98 12.59 -2.08 -1.72
CA VAL A 98 11.88 -1.42 -0.62
C VAL A 98 12.81 -0.63 0.31
N ALA A 99 14.04 -1.08 0.55
CA ALA A 99 14.98 -0.36 1.43
C ALA A 99 15.19 1.13 1.06
N PRO A 100 15.21 1.54 -0.22
CA PRO A 100 15.32 2.95 -0.59
C PRO A 100 14.02 3.76 -0.42
N ILE A 101 12.89 3.12 -0.16
CA ILE A 101 11.58 3.77 0.00
C ILE A 101 11.47 4.26 1.44
N ASN A 102 11.97 5.46 1.69
CA ASN A 102 11.86 6.13 2.97
C ASN A 102 11.04 7.41 2.83
N GLY A 103 10.03 7.57 3.68
CA GLY A 103 9.18 8.74 3.71
C GLY A 103 7.93 8.56 4.55
N PRO A 104 7.14 9.63 4.74
CA PRO A 104 5.93 9.56 5.51
C PRO A 104 4.90 8.65 4.84
N VAL A 105 4.13 7.94 5.66
CA VAL A 105 2.91 7.26 5.21
C VAL A 105 1.90 8.30 4.73
N GLY A 106 1.18 7.97 3.66
CA GLY A 106 0.14 8.82 3.11
C GLY A 106 -1.01 7.99 2.53
N PHE A 107 -2.10 8.69 2.23
CA PHE A 107 -3.28 8.09 1.62
C PHE A 107 -3.45 8.61 0.19
N ARG A 108 -3.79 7.68 -0.71
CA ARG A 108 -4.19 8.01 -2.09
C ARG A 108 -5.52 7.31 -2.36
N SER A 109 -6.51 8.09 -2.78
CA SER A 109 -7.72 7.58 -3.42
C SER A 109 -7.70 7.86 -4.92
N ASP A 110 -8.53 7.11 -5.63
CA ASP A 110 -8.87 7.35 -7.02
C ASP A 110 -10.34 6.96 -7.22
N ASN A 111 -11.04 7.66 -8.11
CA ASN A 111 -12.40 7.36 -8.56
C ASN A 111 -13.40 6.95 -7.46
N GLY A 112 -13.69 7.84 -6.50
CA GLY A 112 -14.73 7.62 -5.50
C GLY A 112 -14.84 8.72 -4.45
N SER A 113 -15.86 8.63 -3.59
CA SER A 113 -16.04 9.49 -2.42
C SER A 113 -15.74 8.69 -1.16
N PHE A 114 -14.83 9.17 -0.32
CA PHE A 114 -14.33 8.45 0.84
C PHE A 114 -14.27 9.34 2.07
N ILE A 115 -14.61 8.77 3.23
CA ILE A 115 -14.27 9.32 4.55
C ILE A 115 -13.24 8.40 5.15
N PHE A 116 -12.10 8.94 5.56
CA PHE A 116 -11.04 8.17 6.19
C PHE A 116 -10.49 8.86 7.43
N LYS A 117 -9.95 8.06 8.33
CA LYS A 117 -9.10 8.48 9.44
C LYS A 117 -7.76 7.79 9.25
N LEU A 118 -6.70 8.58 9.11
CA LEU A 118 -5.34 8.06 8.98
C LEU A 118 -4.69 8.03 10.36
N PHE A 119 -4.28 6.85 10.78
CA PHE A 119 -3.46 6.64 11.98
C PHE A 119 -2.07 6.23 11.49
N VAL A 120 -1.04 6.93 11.96
CA VAL A 120 0.35 6.61 11.71
C VAL A 120 1.00 6.47 13.07
N ASP A 121 1.65 5.34 13.31
CA ASP A 121 2.44 5.16 14.51
C ASP A 121 3.68 6.05 14.37
N ASP A 122 3.89 6.93 15.36
CA ASP A 122 4.94 7.94 15.34
C ASP A 122 6.27 7.29 15.75
N GLU A 123 6.77 6.38 14.92
CA GLU A 123 8.17 5.91 15.00
C GLU A 123 9.05 6.94 14.28
N SER A 124 9.04 8.18 14.80
CA SER A 124 9.96 9.21 14.37
C SER A 124 11.35 8.90 14.93
N ARG A 125 12.18 8.16 14.18
CA ARG A 125 13.59 8.50 13.84
C ARG A 125 14.35 7.35 13.20
#